data_AF-A0A967AI94-F1
#
_entry.id   AF-A0A967AI94-F1
#
_cell.length_a   1.000
_cell.length_b   1.000
_cell.length_c   1.000
_cell.angle_alpha   90.00
_cell.angle_beta   90.00
_cell.angle_gamma   90.00
#
_symmetry.space_group_name_H-M   'P 1'
#
loop_
_entity.id
_entity.type
_entity.pdbx_description
1 polymer ?
#
loop_
_entity_poly.entity_id
_entity_poly.type
_entity_poly.pdbx_seq_one_letter_code
_entity_poly.pdbx_strand_id
1 'polypeptide(L)'
;MHTAIKHKSEPITPAQYRTLQEAYDFFNNQLFAGALPHVLVTLQRHSRMGGYFSPERFTGRIHNGTVHELALNPDVFTSRSDEEILSILVHEMAHVWQQVHGTPSRRSYHNREWAAKMKEIGLQPTDTGKPGGKETGQSMAHYIIPDGRYAKAYAQLKARGFQLQWQSAAVKVKDASKTKFTCPECGQNAWAKPDAQLGCYDCYEDTKKLILMLAETGKT
;
A
#
# COMPACT_ATOMS: atom_id res chain seq x y z
N MET A 1 21.32 18.47 -47.07
CA MET A 1 20.20 18.67 -46.13
C MET A 1 20.23 17.54 -45.11
N HIS A 2 20.68 17.80 -43.89
CA HIS A 2 20.70 16.79 -42.82
C HIS A 2 19.33 16.76 -42.14
N THR A 3 18.55 15.72 -42.43
CA THR A 3 17.28 15.46 -41.75
C THR A 3 17.60 14.98 -40.34
N ALA A 4 17.44 15.84 -39.34
CA ALA A 4 17.48 15.43 -37.95
C ALA A 4 16.32 14.46 -37.69
N ILE A 5 16.64 13.19 -37.47
CA ILE A 5 15.68 12.19 -37.00
C ILE A 5 15.27 12.62 -35.59
N LYS A 6 14.11 13.26 -35.47
CA LYS A 6 13.45 13.44 -34.17
C LYS A 6 13.05 12.05 -33.69
N HIS A 7 13.82 11.45 -32.80
CA HIS A 7 13.39 10.26 -32.07
C HIS A 7 12.06 10.60 -31.38
N LYS A 8 10.96 10.00 -31.83
CA LYS A 8 9.70 10.05 -31.08
C LYS A 8 9.93 9.37 -29.74
N SER A 9 9.59 10.05 -28.65
CA SER A 9 9.58 9.48 -27.31
C SER A 9 8.70 8.22 -27.28
N GLU A 10 9.09 7.21 -26.50
CA GLU A 10 8.30 6.00 -26.29
C GLU A 10 6.88 6.35 -25.80
N PRO A 11 5.83 5.63 -26.24
CA PRO A 11 4.50 5.80 -25.66
C PRO A 11 4.46 5.51 -24.16
N ILE A 12 3.60 6.22 -23.42
CA ILE A 12 3.53 6.21 -21.95
C ILE A 12 3.31 4.79 -21.39
N THR A 13 2.34 4.04 -21.93
CA THR A 13 1.94 2.74 -21.39
C THR A 13 3.08 1.70 -21.47
N PRO A 14 3.70 1.45 -22.64
CA PRO A 14 4.90 0.60 -22.72
C PRO A 14 6.02 1.02 -21.77
N ALA A 15 6.33 2.31 -21.67
CA ALA A 15 7.40 2.81 -20.79
C ALA A 15 7.09 2.53 -19.31
N GLN A 16 5.84 2.73 -18.88
CA GLN A 16 5.41 2.45 -17.50
C GLN A 16 5.53 0.97 -17.16
N TYR A 17 4.99 0.08 -18.01
CA TYR A 17 5.01 -1.36 -17.73
C TYR A 17 6.42 -1.95 -17.89
N ARG A 18 7.27 -1.41 -18.77
CA ARG A 18 8.70 -1.72 -18.82
C ARG A 18 9.40 -1.39 -17.50
N THR A 19 9.13 -0.21 -16.93
CA THR A 19 9.70 0.23 -15.64
C THR A 19 9.27 -0.70 -14.51
N LEU A 20 7.99 -1.08 -14.45
CA LEU A 20 7.48 -2.02 -13.45
C LEU A 20 8.10 -3.42 -13.61
N GLN A 21 8.24 -3.89 -14.85
CA GLN A 21 8.89 -5.17 -15.16
C GLN A 21 10.36 -5.17 -14.75
N GLU A 22 11.10 -4.10 -15.03
CA GLU A 22 12.50 -3.95 -14.63
C GLU A 22 12.66 -4.06 -13.11
N ALA A 23 11.81 -3.37 -12.33
CA ALA A 23 11.84 -3.48 -10.87
C ALA A 23 11.55 -4.90 -10.39
N TYR A 24 10.50 -5.54 -10.94
CA TYR A 24 10.13 -6.91 -10.58
C TYR A 24 11.28 -7.90 -10.85
N ASP A 25 11.85 -7.87 -12.05
CA ASP A 25 12.95 -8.77 -12.44
C ASP A 25 14.20 -8.51 -11.62
N PHE A 26 14.51 -7.24 -11.36
CA PHE A 26 15.63 -6.87 -10.51
C PHE A 26 15.49 -7.46 -9.11
N PHE A 27 14.37 -7.24 -8.43
CA PHE A 27 14.17 -7.77 -7.08
C PHE A 27 14.03 -9.28 -7.07
N ASN A 28 13.46 -9.91 -8.10
CA ASN A 28 13.40 -11.37 -8.22
C ASN A 28 14.82 -11.94 -8.21
N ASN A 29 15.71 -11.39 -9.01
CA ASN A 29 17.10 -11.81 -9.06
C ASN A 29 17.84 -11.55 -7.74
N GLN A 30 17.70 -10.36 -7.14
CA GLN A 30 18.46 -9.98 -5.93
C GLN A 30 17.96 -10.64 -4.63
N LEU A 31 16.65 -10.80 -4.49
CA LEU A 31 16.01 -11.19 -3.22
C LEU A 31 15.47 -12.62 -3.25
N PHE A 32 15.13 -13.13 -4.43
CA PHE A 32 14.50 -14.45 -4.61
C PHE A 32 15.32 -15.39 -5.51
N ALA A 33 16.57 -15.04 -5.85
CA ALA A 33 17.47 -15.83 -6.68
C ALA A 33 16.87 -16.21 -8.06
N GLY A 34 15.98 -15.37 -8.60
CA GLY A 34 15.30 -15.62 -9.88
C GLY A 34 14.23 -16.70 -9.82
N ALA A 35 13.82 -17.15 -8.62
CA ALA A 35 12.90 -18.27 -8.45
C ALA A 35 11.42 -17.92 -8.66
N LEU A 36 11.05 -16.64 -8.81
CA LEU A 36 9.66 -16.25 -9.02
C LEU A 36 9.27 -16.37 -10.50
N PRO A 37 8.06 -16.88 -10.81
CA PRO A 37 7.54 -16.88 -12.17
C PRO A 37 7.21 -15.46 -12.63
N HIS A 38 7.07 -15.27 -13.93
CA HIS A 38 6.50 -14.02 -14.45
C HIS A 38 5.06 -13.83 -13.95
N VAL A 39 4.71 -12.58 -13.66
CA VAL A 39 3.37 -12.15 -13.23
C VAL A 39 2.93 -10.95 -14.08
N LEU A 40 1.62 -10.70 -14.13
CA LEU A 40 1.12 -9.43 -14.64
C LEU A 40 1.22 -8.38 -13.52
N VAL A 41 2.23 -7.52 -13.60
CA VAL A 41 2.35 -6.36 -12.70
C VAL A 41 1.39 -5.28 -13.17
N THR A 42 0.41 -4.91 -12.34
CA THR A 42 -0.66 -3.96 -12.70
C THR A 42 -0.69 -2.75 -11.77
N LEU A 43 -1.23 -1.62 -12.25
CA LEU A 43 -1.61 -0.50 -11.41
C LEU A 43 -3.11 -0.55 -11.16
N GLN A 44 -3.53 -0.73 -9.91
CA GLN A 44 -4.94 -0.86 -9.53
C GLN A 44 -5.25 0.05 -8.35
N ARG A 45 -6.25 0.90 -8.52
CA ARG A 45 -6.75 1.74 -7.42
C ARG A 45 -7.62 0.89 -6.51
N HIS A 46 -7.25 0.77 -5.25
CA HIS A 46 -8.04 0.08 -4.24
C HIS A 46 -7.99 0.84 -2.92
N SER A 47 -9.14 1.08 -2.28
CA SER A 47 -9.14 1.82 -1.02
C SER A 47 -8.33 1.08 0.05
N ARG A 48 -7.46 1.82 0.76
CA ARG A 48 -6.72 1.38 1.96
C ARG A 48 -5.62 0.31 1.78
N MET A 49 -5.32 -0.17 0.57
CA MET A 49 -4.27 -1.17 0.32
C MET A 49 -3.14 -0.57 -0.51
N GLY A 50 -1.89 -0.91 -0.18
CA GLY A 50 -0.72 -0.47 -0.94
C GLY A 50 -0.49 -1.28 -2.22
N GLY A 51 -0.84 -2.56 -2.19
CA GLY A 51 -0.78 -3.51 -3.29
C GLY A 51 -1.56 -4.77 -2.94
N TYR A 52 -1.61 -5.72 -3.87
CA TYR A 52 -2.10 -7.07 -3.59
C TYR A 52 -1.58 -8.09 -4.61
N PHE A 53 -1.45 -9.33 -4.18
CA PHE A 53 -1.26 -10.49 -5.04
C PHE A 53 -2.57 -11.28 -5.23
N SER A 54 -2.86 -11.68 -6.47
CA SER A 54 -3.96 -12.59 -6.80
C SER A 54 -3.45 -13.77 -7.63
N PRO A 55 -3.47 -15.01 -7.09
CA PRO A 55 -3.01 -16.15 -7.86
C PRO A 55 -3.98 -16.45 -9.02
N GLU A 56 -3.44 -16.87 -10.17
CA GLU A 56 -4.20 -17.40 -11.31
C GLU A 56 -5.34 -16.48 -11.79
N ARG A 57 -5.14 -15.16 -11.67
CA ARG A 57 -6.20 -14.17 -11.86
C ARG A 57 -6.63 -14.04 -13.31
N PHE A 58 -5.69 -14.16 -14.23
CA PHE A 58 -5.91 -14.00 -15.67
C PHE A 58 -5.80 -15.34 -16.38
N THR A 59 -6.67 -15.56 -17.38
CA THR A 59 -6.66 -16.73 -18.25
C THR A 59 -6.28 -16.34 -19.67
N GLY A 60 -5.50 -17.18 -20.34
CA GLY A 60 -5.11 -16.95 -21.72
C GLY A 60 -6.27 -17.18 -22.70
N ARG A 61 -6.40 -16.29 -23.69
CA ARG A 61 -7.35 -16.47 -24.82
C ARG A 61 -6.76 -17.28 -25.97
N ILE A 62 -5.42 -17.28 -26.08
CA ILE A 62 -4.67 -17.93 -27.17
C ILE A 62 -3.90 -19.14 -26.63
N HIS A 63 -3.25 -18.99 -25.47
CA HIS A 63 -2.55 -20.06 -24.80
C HIS A 63 -3.38 -20.57 -23.62
N ASN A 64 -3.46 -21.88 -23.44
CA ASN A 64 -4.13 -22.47 -22.29
C ASN A 64 -3.27 -22.28 -21.03
N GLY A 65 -3.86 -21.74 -19.96
CA GLY A 65 -3.16 -21.48 -18.71
C GLY A 65 -3.66 -20.23 -17.97
N THR A 66 -3.16 -20.07 -16.74
CA THR A 66 -3.45 -18.93 -15.88
C THR A 66 -2.17 -18.15 -15.55
N VAL A 67 -2.30 -16.85 -15.30
CA VAL A 67 -1.21 -15.97 -14.89
C VAL A 67 -1.61 -15.23 -13.61
N HIS A 68 -0.66 -15.12 -12.68
CA HIS A 68 -0.85 -14.37 -11.45
C HIS A 68 -0.89 -12.86 -11.69
N GLU A 69 -1.64 -12.14 -10.86
CA GLU A 69 -1.61 -10.67 -10.80
C GLU A 69 -0.81 -10.21 -9.58
N LEU A 70 0.06 -9.23 -9.76
CA LEU A 70 0.65 -8.44 -8.69
C LEU A 70 0.29 -6.97 -8.94
N ALA A 71 -0.60 -6.42 -8.13
CA ALA A 71 -1.07 -5.06 -8.29
C ALA A 71 -0.39 -4.11 -7.30
N LEU A 72 -0.05 -2.91 -7.76
CA LEU A 72 0.34 -1.78 -6.92
C LEU A 72 -0.70 -0.68 -7.00
N ASN A 73 -0.92 0.01 -5.87
CA ASN A 73 -1.88 1.10 -5.81
C ASN A 73 -1.23 2.48 -6.03
N PRO A 74 -1.45 3.14 -7.18
CA PRO A 74 -0.82 4.43 -7.46
C PRO A 74 -1.31 5.57 -6.55
N ASP A 75 -2.43 5.41 -5.82
CA ASP A 75 -2.89 6.41 -4.86
C ASP A 75 -1.96 6.51 -3.64
N VAL A 76 -1.31 5.40 -3.24
CA VAL A 76 -0.41 5.39 -2.07
C VAL A 76 0.99 5.93 -2.36
N PHE A 77 1.33 6.11 -3.64
CA PHE A 77 2.65 6.60 -4.08
C PHE A 77 2.84 8.08 -3.74
N THR A 78 1.75 8.86 -3.78
CA THR A 78 1.75 10.32 -3.58
C THR A 78 2.37 10.81 -2.27
N SER A 79 2.48 9.95 -1.27
CA SER A 79 3.05 10.25 0.05
C SER A 79 4.26 9.39 0.43
N ARG A 80 4.88 8.70 -0.55
CA ARG A 80 5.97 7.74 -0.35
C ARG A 80 7.11 7.98 -1.33
N SER A 81 8.31 7.66 -0.89
CA SER A 81 9.48 7.53 -1.76
C SER A 81 9.41 6.26 -2.64
N ASP A 82 10.17 6.23 -3.73
CA ASP A 82 10.34 5.03 -4.55
C ASP A 82 10.80 3.81 -3.73
N GLU A 83 11.63 4.04 -2.70
CA GLU A 83 12.07 2.98 -1.78
C GLU A 83 10.91 2.37 -1.00
N GLU A 84 10.03 3.20 -0.47
CA GLU A 84 8.87 2.73 0.28
C GLU A 84 7.86 2.07 -0.67
N ILE A 85 7.66 2.61 -1.87
CA ILE A 85 6.75 2.04 -2.88
C ILE A 85 7.24 0.67 -3.34
N LEU A 86 8.52 0.54 -3.69
CA LEU A 86 9.09 -0.73 -4.13
C LEU A 86 9.17 -1.76 -3.01
N SER A 87 9.15 -1.33 -1.74
CA SER A 87 9.04 -2.27 -0.61
C SER A 87 7.67 -2.96 -0.58
N ILE A 88 6.62 -2.29 -1.08
CA ILE A 88 5.29 -2.88 -1.27
C ILE A 88 5.34 -3.90 -2.42
N LEU A 89 6.01 -3.60 -3.53
CA LEU A 89 6.23 -4.57 -4.61
C LEU A 89 6.88 -5.85 -4.06
N VAL A 90 7.95 -5.71 -3.27
CA VAL A 90 8.67 -6.83 -2.68
C VAL A 90 7.85 -7.60 -1.63
N HIS A 91 7.00 -6.90 -0.88
CA HIS A 91 6.00 -7.54 0.00
C HIS A 91 5.08 -8.47 -0.79
N GLU A 92 4.51 -7.98 -1.89
CA GLU A 92 3.63 -8.81 -2.73
C GLU A 92 4.42 -9.94 -3.43
N MET A 93 5.69 -9.72 -3.77
CA MET A 93 6.58 -10.79 -4.27
C MET A 93 6.80 -11.90 -3.24
N ALA A 94 6.77 -11.61 -1.94
CA ALA A 94 6.81 -12.65 -0.91
C ALA A 94 5.54 -13.53 -0.92
N HIS A 95 4.38 -12.97 -1.30
CA HIS A 95 3.18 -13.77 -1.56
C HIS A 95 3.33 -14.63 -2.82
N VAL A 96 3.91 -14.09 -3.91
CA VAL A 96 4.24 -14.89 -5.11
C VAL A 96 5.16 -16.05 -4.72
N TRP A 97 6.22 -15.79 -3.95
CA TRP A 97 7.14 -16.82 -3.47
C TRP A 97 6.41 -17.91 -2.70
N GLN A 98 5.59 -17.53 -1.71
CA GLN A 98 4.89 -18.50 -0.89
C GLN A 98 3.88 -19.31 -1.70
N GLN A 99 3.22 -18.71 -2.68
CA GLN A 99 2.28 -19.41 -3.54
C GLN A 99 2.96 -20.53 -4.35
N VAL A 100 4.20 -20.32 -4.77
CA VAL A 100 4.92 -21.24 -5.67
C VAL A 100 5.80 -22.24 -4.89
N HIS A 101 6.39 -21.81 -3.79
CA HIS A 101 7.44 -22.57 -3.08
C HIS A 101 7.10 -22.88 -1.61
N GLY A 102 6.01 -22.31 -1.09
CA GLY A 102 5.62 -22.44 0.30
C GLY A 102 4.22 -23.04 0.46
N THR A 103 3.66 -22.88 1.65
CA THR A 103 2.31 -23.34 2.00
C THR A 103 1.49 -22.15 2.50
N PRO A 104 0.81 -21.41 1.61
CA PRO A 104 -0.06 -20.31 2.03
C PRO A 104 -1.20 -20.85 2.89
N SER A 105 -1.61 -20.04 3.87
CA SER A 105 -2.76 -20.36 4.71
C SER A 105 -4.08 -19.94 4.04
N ARG A 106 -5.17 -19.86 4.81
CA ARG A 106 -6.43 -19.25 4.36
C ARG A 106 -6.19 -17.85 3.78
N ARG A 107 -7.07 -17.44 2.87
CA ARG A 107 -6.97 -16.18 2.11
C ARG A 107 -6.54 -14.98 2.97
N SER A 108 -5.51 -14.28 2.48
CA SER A 108 -4.92 -13.06 3.06
C SER A 108 -4.29 -13.24 4.46
N TYR A 109 -4.18 -14.45 4.99
CA TYR A 109 -3.51 -14.68 6.26
C TYR A 109 -1.99 -14.82 6.06
N HIS A 110 -1.23 -13.98 6.75
CA HIS A 110 0.23 -13.96 6.74
C HIS A 110 0.73 -14.88 7.86
N ASN A 111 1.20 -16.06 7.49
CA ASN A 111 1.68 -17.06 8.44
C ASN A 111 3.18 -16.89 8.75
N ARG A 112 3.72 -17.77 9.59
CA ARG A 112 5.12 -17.72 10.02
C ARG A 112 6.12 -17.94 8.89
N GLU A 113 5.77 -18.73 7.88
CA GLU A 113 6.63 -18.99 6.72
C GLU A 113 6.78 -17.72 5.87
N TRP A 114 5.66 -17.04 5.58
CA TRP A 114 5.69 -15.75 4.91
C TRP A 114 6.47 -14.71 5.71
N ALA A 115 6.24 -14.64 7.03
CA ALA A 115 6.94 -13.71 7.92
C ALA A 115 8.47 -13.97 7.95
N ALA A 116 8.88 -15.25 7.94
CA ALA A 116 10.28 -15.62 7.83
C ALA A 116 10.88 -15.18 6.49
N LYS A 117 10.17 -15.39 5.37
CA LYS A 117 10.62 -14.92 4.05
C LYS A 117 10.76 -13.40 4.01
N MET A 118 9.80 -12.66 4.55
CA MET A 118 9.87 -11.19 4.64
C MET A 118 11.15 -10.73 5.34
N LYS A 119 11.45 -11.31 6.51
CA LYS A 119 12.67 -10.97 7.26
C LYS A 119 13.93 -11.35 6.48
N GLU A 120 13.94 -12.52 5.85
CA GLU A 120 15.04 -12.96 4.99
C GLU A 120 15.32 -11.95 3.87
N ILE A 121 14.30 -11.44 3.18
CA ILE A 121 14.47 -10.46 2.10
C ILE A 121 14.70 -9.02 2.60
N GLY A 122 14.74 -8.80 3.92
CA GLY A 122 15.07 -7.49 4.53
C GLY A 122 13.87 -6.60 4.83
N LEU A 123 12.65 -7.16 4.94
CA LEU A 123 11.44 -6.46 5.35
C LEU A 123 10.93 -7.05 6.67
N GLN A 124 10.72 -6.23 7.70
CA GLN A 124 10.18 -6.72 8.96
C GLN A 124 8.64 -6.63 8.93
N PRO A 125 7.91 -7.75 8.98
CA PRO A 125 6.45 -7.72 9.06
C PRO A 125 5.98 -7.24 10.43
N THR A 126 4.88 -6.49 10.44
CA THR A 126 4.26 -5.95 11.67
C THR A 126 2.77 -5.63 11.45
N ASP A 127 1.91 -5.96 12.40
CA ASP A 127 0.48 -5.61 12.37
C ASP A 127 0.20 -4.13 12.68
N THR A 128 1.18 -3.41 13.24
CA THR A 128 1.06 -1.99 13.59
C THR A 128 1.79 -1.05 12.63
N GLY A 129 2.57 -1.59 11.70
CA GLY A 129 3.50 -0.80 10.87
C GLY A 129 4.73 -0.30 11.62
N LYS A 130 4.88 -0.63 12.91
CA LYS A 130 5.98 -0.19 13.78
C LYS A 130 6.68 -1.36 14.49
N PRO A 131 7.88 -1.16 15.05
CA PRO A 131 8.53 -2.16 15.91
C PRO A 131 7.64 -2.58 17.08
N GLY A 132 7.71 -3.86 17.46
CA GLY A 132 6.93 -4.43 18.57
C GLY A 132 5.52 -4.95 18.19
N GLY A 133 5.09 -4.78 16.94
CA GLY A 133 3.88 -5.43 16.42
C GLY A 133 4.04 -6.95 16.27
N LYS A 134 2.91 -7.65 16.14
CA LYS A 134 2.90 -9.08 15.77
C LYS A 134 3.44 -9.24 14.35
N GLU A 135 4.04 -10.38 14.06
CA GLU A 135 4.63 -10.66 12.73
C GLU A 135 3.69 -11.44 11.79
N THR A 136 2.52 -11.86 12.28
CA THR A 136 1.56 -12.71 11.54
C THR A 136 0.13 -12.26 11.79
N GLY A 137 -0.75 -12.36 10.79
CA GLY A 137 -2.13 -11.91 10.92
C GLY A 137 -2.89 -11.81 9.61
N GLN A 138 -4.16 -11.40 9.69
CA GLN A 138 -5.03 -11.21 8.52
C GLN A 138 -4.63 -10.00 7.67
N SER A 139 -4.01 -9.02 8.30
CA SER A 139 -3.56 -7.78 7.67
C SER A 139 -2.22 -7.45 8.28
N MET A 140 -1.22 -7.31 7.43
CA MET A 140 0.16 -7.06 7.84
C MET A 140 0.71 -5.88 7.05
N ALA A 141 1.42 -5.01 7.74
CA ALA A 141 2.32 -4.05 7.13
C ALA A 141 3.75 -4.57 7.26
N HIS A 142 4.71 -3.75 6.85
CA HIS A 142 6.12 -3.96 7.11
C HIS A 142 6.84 -2.64 7.29
N TYR A 143 8.05 -2.70 7.84
CA TYR A 143 9.04 -1.64 7.69
C TYR A 143 10.33 -2.21 7.10
N ILE A 144 11.11 -1.34 6.46
CA ILE A 144 12.39 -1.71 5.86
C ILE A 144 13.40 -1.93 6.98
N ILE A 145 14.10 -3.07 6.96
CA ILE A 145 15.19 -3.33 7.89
C ILE A 145 16.41 -2.52 7.42
N PRO A 146 16.95 -1.59 8.24
CA PRO A 146 18.17 -0.85 7.89
C PRO A 146 19.31 -1.80 7.55
N ASP A 147 20.03 -1.50 6.47
CA ASP A 147 21.12 -2.34 5.92
C ASP A 147 20.73 -3.79 5.57
N GLY A 148 19.42 -4.09 5.56
CA GLY A 148 18.87 -5.37 5.14
C GLY A 148 19.01 -5.60 3.64
N ARG A 149 18.68 -6.83 3.19
CA ARG A 149 18.82 -7.22 1.78
C ARG A 149 18.00 -6.34 0.85
N TYR A 150 16.75 -6.03 1.21
CA TYR A 150 15.91 -5.10 0.45
C TYR A 150 16.55 -3.72 0.30
N ALA A 151 16.97 -3.08 1.41
CA ALA A 151 17.55 -1.74 1.37
C ALA A 151 18.80 -1.69 0.48
N LYS A 152 19.67 -2.71 0.56
CA LYS A 152 20.85 -2.84 -0.30
C LYS A 152 20.50 -3.05 -1.76
N ALA A 153 19.51 -3.91 -2.06
CA ALA A 153 19.04 -4.14 -3.41
C ALA A 153 18.44 -2.86 -4.02
N TYR A 154 17.60 -2.15 -3.27
CA TYR A 154 17.05 -0.87 -3.72
C TYR A 154 18.15 0.17 -3.97
N ALA A 155 19.15 0.29 -3.08
CA ALA A 155 20.27 1.20 -3.30
C ALA A 155 21.02 0.90 -4.61
N GLN A 156 21.21 -0.38 -4.95
CA GLN A 156 21.80 -0.80 -6.22
C GLN A 156 20.90 -0.46 -7.42
N LEU A 157 19.59 -0.66 -7.32
CA LEU A 157 18.63 -0.31 -8.36
C LEU A 157 18.62 1.20 -8.61
N LYS A 158 18.54 1.99 -7.54
CA LYS A 158 18.60 3.45 -7.58
C LYS A 158 19.92 3.96 -8.19
N ALA A 159 21.05 3.33 -7.88
CA ALA A 159 22.35 3.69 -8.45
C ALA A 159 22.42 3.48 -9.98
N ARG A 160 21.54 2.66 -10.57
CA ARG A 160 21.38 2.52 -12.03
C ARG A 160 20.55 3.64 -12.65
N GLY A 161 20.08 4.60 -11.86
CA GLY A 161 19.20 5.67 -12.32
C GLY A 161 17.72 5.27 -12.41
N PHE A 162 17.33 4.17 -11.77
CA PHE A 162 15.93 3.75 -11.75
C PHE A 162 15.04 4.78 -11.05
N GLN A 163 13.88 5.04 -11.63
CA GLN A 163 12.83 5.87 -11.05
C GLN A 163 11.45 5.42 -11.52
N LEU A 164 10.47 5.39 -10.62
CA LEU A 164 9.07 5.21 -10.99
C LEU A 164 8.56 6.44 -11.77
N GLN A 165 7.84 6.19 -12.87
CA GLN A 165 7.49 7.24 -13.84
C GLN A 165 6.18 7.97 -13.50
N TRP A 166 5.18 7.24 -12.99
CA TRP A 166 3.83 7.77 -12.81
C TRP A 166 3.21 7.37 -11.47
N GLN A 167 2.39 8.27 -10.93
CA GLN A 167 1.55 8.06 -9.75
C GLN A 167 0.18 8.71 -9.97
N SER A 168 -0.79 8.45 -9.09
CA SER A 168 -2.07 9.13 -9.13
C SER A 168 -1.92 10.63 -8.86
N ALA A 169 -2.82 11.43 -9.42
CA ALA A 169 -2.93 12.84 -9.06
C ALA A 169 -3.23 12.97 -7.56
N ALA A 170 -2.57 13.91 -6.89
CA ALA A 170 -2.77 14.16 -5.47
C ALA A 170 -4.24 14.46 -5.16
N VAL A 171 -4.85 13.67 -4.28
CA VAL A 171 -6.21 13.94 -3.79
C VAL A 171 -6.09 14.96 -2.66
N LYS A 172 -6.70 16.14 -2.82
CA LYS A 172 -6.85 17.07 -1.70
C LYS A 172 -7.58 16.33 -0.58
N VAL A 173 -6.96 16.21 0.60
CA VAL A 173 -7.61 15.66 1.80
C VAL A 173 -8.87 16.49 2.01
N LYS A 174 -10.04 15.86 1.84
CA LYS A 174 -11.30 16.50 2.20
C LYS A 174 -11.34 16.52 3.71
N ASP A 175 -11.58 17.69 4.30
CA ASP A 175 -11.83 17.82 5.73
C ASP A 175 -12.88 16.79 6.16
N ALA A 176 -12.70 16.24 7.36
CA ALA A 176 -13.67 15.31 7.93
C ALA A 176 -15.05 15.96 7.88
N SER A 177 -15.97 15.36 7.12
CA SER A 177 -17.30 15.95 6.91
C SER A 177 -18.14 15.96 8.19
N LYS A 178 -17.72 15.19 9.21
CA LYS A 178 -18.38 15.04 10.50
C LYS A 178 -17.38 14.88 11.64
N THR A 179 -17.61 15.59 12.73
CA THR A 179 -16.94 15.52 14.03
C THR A 179 -17.96 15.06 15.07
N LYS A 180 -17.54 14.23 16.02
CA LYS A 180 -18.38 13.81 17.14
C LYS A 180 -18.39 14.90 18.20
N PHE A 181 -19.57 15.24 18.69
CA PHE A 181 -19.81 16.14 19.80
C PHE A 181 -20.42 15.35 20.94
N THR A 182 -19.95 15.58 22.16
CA THR A 182 -20.46 14.90 23.36
C THR A 182 -20.98 15.94 24.35
N CYS A 183 -22.20 15.74 24.85
CA CYS A 183 -22.74 16.54 25.94
C CYS A 183 -21.95 16.22 27.23
N PRO A 184 -21.34 17.21 27.90
CA PRO A 184 -20.55 16.96 29.11
C PRO A 184 -21.38 16.51 30.31
N GLU A 185 -22.69 16.80 30.32
CA GLU A 185 -23.57 16.50 31.45
C GLU A 185 -24.19 15.09 31.34
N CYS A 186 -24.79 14.76 30.20
CA CYS A 186 -25.52 13.50 30.02
C CYS A 186 -24.80 12.46 29.13
N GLY A 187 -23.67 12.82 28.51
CA GLY A 187 -22.89 11.91 27.67
C GLY A 187 -23.50 11.62 26.29
N GLN A 188 -24.58 12.29 25.90
CA GLN A 188 -25.17 12.14 24.57
C GLN A 188 -24.20 12.54 23.45
N ASN A 189 -24.28 11.84 22.32
CA ASN A 189 -23.39 12.03 21.19
C ASN A 189 -24.15 12.52 19.94
N ALA A 190 -23.59 13.50 19.24
CA ALA A 190 -24.07 14.00 17.96
C ALA A 190 -22.92 14.11 16.95
N TRP A 191 -23.22 14.03 15.65
CA TRP A 191 -22.21 14.18 14.58
C TRP A 191 -22.61 15.32 13.65
N ALA A 192 -21.77 16.35 13.58
CA ALA A 192 -22.00 17.53 12.75
C ALA A 192 -20.68 18.01 12.12
N LYS A 193 -20.71 19.08 11.32
CA LYS A 193 -19.47 19.67 10.79
C LYS A 193 -18.55 20.11 11.94
N PRO A 194 -17.22 20.14 11.76
CA PRO A 194 -16.27 20.50 12.82
C PRO A 194 -16.53 21.86 13.48
N ASP A 195 -17.11 22.80 12.73
CA ASP A 195 -17.42 24.18 13.15
C ASP A 195 -18.87 24.36 13.67
N ALA A 196 -19.65 23.29 13.76
CA ALA A 196 -21.02 23.35 14.27
C ALA A 196 -21.03 23.66 15.78
N GLN A 197 -21.95 24.52 16.20
CA GLN A 197 -22.26 24.76 17.60
C GLN A 197 -23.53 23.99 17.96
N LEU A 198 -23.41 22.99 18.84
CA LEU A 198 -24.53 22.13 19.23
C LEU A 198 -24.85 22.33 20.71
N GLY A 199 -26.14 22.36 21.03
CA GLY A 199 -26.64 22.34 22.40
C GLY A 199 -27.40 21.04 22.67
N CYS A 200 -27.27 20.50 23.89
CA CYS A 200 -28.06 19.33 24.31
C CYS A 200 -29.46 19.77 24.73
N TYR A 201 -30.48 19.38 23.97
CA TYR A 201 -31.87 19.72 24.29
C TYR A 201 -32.36 19.04 25.57
N ASP A 202 -32.02 17.76 25.78
CA ASP A 202 -32.50 17.03 26.97
C ASP A 202 -32.00 17.67 28.28
N CYS A 203 -30.70 18.04 28.35
CA CYS A 203 -30.19 18.78 29.50
C CYS A 203 -30.78 20.19 29.63
N TYR A 204 -31.09 20.84 28.51
CA TYR A 204 -31.79 22.11 28.53
C TYR A 204 -33.22 21.96 29.08
N GLU A 205 -33.92 20.88 28.73
CA GLU A 205 -35.28 20.63 29.21
C GLU A 205 -35.30 20.49 30.74
N ASP A 206 -34.33 19.77 31.29
CA ASP A 206 -34.20 19.51 32.74
C ASP A 206 -33.70 20.74 33.52
N THR A 207 -32.67 21.42 33.02
CA THR A 207 -31.96 22.46 33.78
C THR A 207 -32.34 23.89 33.41
N LYS A 208 -33.07 24.06 32.30
CA LYS A 208 -33.30 25.34 31.61
C LYS A 208 -32.01 26.10 31.27
N LYS A 209 -30.88 25.39 31.17
CA LYS A 209 -29.58 25.92 30.76
C LYS A 209 -29.13 25.23 29.49
N LEU A 210 -28.69 26.02 28.50
CA LEU A 210 -28.14 25.47 27.28
C LEU A 210 -26.76 24.88 27.57
N ILE A 211 -26.65 23.56 27.47
CA ILE A 211 -25.38 22.84 27.60
C ILE A 211 -24.77 22.69 26.22
N LEU A 212 -23.67 23.38 25.96
CA LEU A 212 -22.91 23.25 24.72
C LEU A 212 -22.22 21.87 24.68
N MET A 213 -22.44 21.15 23.59
CA MET A 213 -21.76 19.87 23.36
C MET A 213 -20.32 20.14 22.90
N LEU A 214 -19.38 19.33 23.39
CA LEU A 214 -17.95 19.48 23.14
C LEU A 214 -17.52 18.60 21.96
N ALA A 215 -16.85 19.18 20.97
CA ALA A 215 -16.27 18.42 19.87
C ALA A 215 -15.09 17.57 20.37
N GLU A 216 -15.05 16.30 19.98
CA GLU A 216 -13.84 15.48 20.16
C GLU A 216 -12.74 16.03 19.25
N THR A 217 -11.68 16.60 19.85
CA THR A 217 -10.47 16.92 19.11
C THR A 217 -9.83 15.60 18.69
N GLY A 218 -9.65 15.41 17.37
CA GLY A 218 -8.99 14.23 16.84
C GLY A 218 -7.63 14.07 17.54
N LYS A 219 -7.37 12.88 18.11
CA LYS A 219 -6.04 12.55 18.66
C LYS A 219 -5.01 12.83 17.57
N THR A 220 -4.16 13.83 17.82
CA THR A 220 -2.91 14.08 17.08
C THR A 220 -1.99 12.87 17.15
#